data_AF-A0A015I8K6-F1
#
_entry.id   AF-A0A015I8K6-F1
#
_cell.length_a   1.000
_cell.length_b   1.000
_cell.length_c   1.000
_cell.angle_alpha   90.00
_cell.angle_beta   90.00
_cell.angle_gamma   90.00
#
_symmetry.space_group_name_H-M   'P 1'
#
loop_
_entity.id
_entity.type
_entity.pdbx_description
1 polymer ?
#
loop_
_entity_poly.entity_id
_entity_poly.type
_entity_poly.pdbx_seq_one_letter_code
_entity_poly.pdbx_strand_id
1 'polypeptide(L)'
;MSLSSFVIPRNRKVQFELEILIEELANVPLVAGLYYIKWKLKNGKKTNGITERALIKYHSIVWRYKLHNSVQIVIGKDGVLVPCELSIKVKQELNGGKEVNNIGKLLLNLSEYVGLNSMTRRYLLQDSKINSTLKLTINMKQTSENIAFKVPPLKKTQMFGGIAGIISERTERQDDERSIKFRQNFGIHYMARSRSATSLVSIFTSISNKTYHFIVSCEFFPS
;
A
#
# COMPACT_ATOMS: atom_id res chain seq x y z
N MET A 1 10.80 -44.24 17.48
CA MET A 1 10.83 -43.19 16.42
C MET A 1 11.59 -41.99 16.98
N SER A 2 12.76 -41.69 16.40
CA SER A 2 13.68 -40.67 16.92
C SER A 2 13.13 -39.26 16.68
N LEU A 3 12.83 -38.52 17.75
CA LEU A 3 12.66 -37.07 17.71
C LEU A 3 14.05 -36.43 17.61
N SER A 4 14.60 -36.36 16.40
CA SER A 4 15.73 -35.47 16.15
C SER A 4 15.21 -34.04 16.20
N SER A 5 15.25 -33.42 17.38
CA SER A 5 15.13 -31.98 17.52
C SER A 5 16.30 -31.37 16.76
N PHE A 6 16.05 -30.90 15.54
CA PHE A 6 17.04 -30.14 14.79
C PHE A 6 17.26 -28.83 15.55
N VAL A 7 18.28 -28.81 16.40
CA VAL A 7 18.79 -27.61 17.05
C VAL A 7 19.18 -26.65 15.92
N ILE A 8 18.34 -25.65 15.67
CA ILE A 8 18.61 -24.64 14.65
C ILE A 8 19.79 -23.81 15.16
N PRO A 9 20.95 -23.85 14.47
CA PRO A 9 22.11 -23.06 14.83
C PRO A 9 21.75 -21.57 14.96
N ARG A 10 22.29 -20.91 15.99
CA ARG A 10 22.02 -19.49 16.29
C ARG A 10 22.35 -18.56 15.12
N ASN A 11 23.36 -18.90 14.31
CA ASN A 11 23.76 -18.18 13.10
C ASN A 11 22.73 -18.25 11.94
N ARG A 12 21.67 -19.06 12.06
CA ARG A 12 20.56 -19.11 11.10
C ARG A 12 19.32 -18.37 11.57
N LYS A 13 19.40 -17.59 12.66
CA LYS A 13 18.26 -16.83 13.19
C LYS A 13 18.57 -15.35 13.17
N VAL A 14 17.77 -14.60 12.44
CA VAL A 14 17.93 -13.14 12.26
C VAL A 14 16.82 -12.45 13.03
N GLN A 15 17.16 -11.40 13.77
CA GLN A 15 16.21 -10.62 14.56
C GLN A 15 15.83 -9.36 13.80
N PHE A 16 14.54 -9.05 13.79
CA PHE A 16 14.00 -7.84 13.21
C PHE A 16 13.12 -7.11 14.21
N GLU A 17 13.23 -5.80 14.22
CA GLU A 17 12.23 -4.89 14.73
C GLU A 17 11.14 -4.71 13.68
N LEU A 18 9.88 -4.86 14.10
CA LEU A 18 8.70 -4.84 13.25
C LEU A 18 7.78 -3.71 13.70
N GLU A 19 7.43 -2.85 12.75
CA GLU A 19 6.41 -1.84 12.91
C GLU A 19 5.33 -2.01 11.84
N ILE A 20 4.08 -2.12 12.29
CA ILE A 20 2.92 -2.18 11.40
C ILE A 20 1.91 -1.14 11.82
N LEU A 21 1.50 -0.28 10.90
CA LEU A 21 0.37 0.62 11.07
C LEU A 21 -0.84 0.03 10.35
N ILE A 22 -1.87 -0.30 11.12
CA ILE A 22 -3.18 -0.71 10.59
C ILE A 22 -4.03 0.55 10.47
N GLU A 23 -4.14 1.08 9.26
CA GLU A 23 -4.70 2.41 9.03
C GLU A 23 -6.22 2.37 8.90
N GLU A 24 -6.69 1.76 7.82
CA GLU A 24 -8.06 1.91 7.33
C GLU A 24 -8.55 0.64 6.64
N LEU A 25 -9.80 0.26 6.89
CA LEU A 25 -10.56 -0.67 6.06
C LEU A 25 -11.58 0.13 5.22
N ALA A 26 -11.47 0.05 3.91
CA ALA A 26 -12.34 0.75 2.96
C ALA A 26 -13.28 -0.22 2.23
N ASN A 27 -14.28 0.34 1.54
CA ASN A 27 -15.32 -0.39 0.81
C ASN A 27 -16.12 -1.34 1.72
N VAL A 28 -16.56 -0.83 2.87
CA VAL A 28 -17.37 -1.57 3.83
C VAL A 28 -18.84 -1.18 3.63
N PRO A 29 -19.78 -2.15 3.58
CA PRO A 29 -21.20 -1.85 3.46
C PRO A 29 -21.68 -1.09 4.71
N LEU A 30 -22.73 -0.27 4.56
CA LEU A 30 -23.32 0.54 5.64
C LEU A 30 -24.15 -0.30 6.63
N VAL A 31 -23.58 -1.41 7.09
CA VAL A 31 -24.18 -2.24 8.12
C VAL A 31 -23.78 -1.65 9.47
N ALA A 32 -24.76 -1.50 10.37
CA ALA A 32 -24.52 -1.06 11.73
C ALA A 32 -23.54 -2.01 12.45
N GLY A 33 -22.86 -1.53 13.49
CA GLY A 33 -21.99 -2.35 14.33
C GLY A 33 -20.61 -1.76 14.59
N LEU A 34 -19.87 -2.44 15.45
CA LEU A 34 -18.51 -2.08 15.83
C LEU A 34 -17.51 -3.02 15.18
N TYR A 35 -16.48 -2.49 14.57
CA TYR A 35 -15.49 -3.27 13.85
C TYR A 35 -14.15 -3.26 14.58
N TYR A 36 -13.48 -4.40 14.60
CA TYR A 36 -12.15 -4.52 15.17
C TYR A 36 -11.33 -5.56 14.40
N ILE A 37 -10.01 -5.47 14.54
CA ILE A 37 -9.07 -6.40 13.94
C ILE A 37 -8.49 -7.30 15.02
N LYS A 38 -8.49 -8.61 14.75
CA LYS A 38 -7.72 -9.60 15.49
C LYS A 38 -6.52 -10.01 14.65
N TRP A 39 -5.32 -9.83 15.18
CA TRP A 39 -4.09 -10.18 14.51
C TRP A 39 -3.36 -11.31 15.25
N LYS A 40 -2.64 -12.14 14.49
CA LYS A 40 -1.74 -13.19 14.98
C LYS A 40 -0.44 -13.14 14.20
N LEU A 41 0.67 -13.23 14.89
CA LEU A 41 2.02 -13.10 14.34
C LEU A 41 2.85 -14.33 14.72
N LYS A 42 3.45 -14.99 13.73
CA LYS A 42 4.42 -16.06 13.97
C LYS A 42 5.76 -15.47 14.39
N ASN A 43 6.46 -16.17 15.28
CA ASN A 43 7.82 -15.87 15.74
C ASN A 43 8.05 -14.45 16.31
N GLY A 44 6.98 -13.75 16.70
CA GLY A 44 7.06 -12.46 17.38
C GLY A 44 7.08 -12.61 18.90
N LYS A 45 7.66 -11.63 19.60
CA LYS A 45 7.58 -11.54 21.08
C LYS A 45 6.11 -11.51 21.54
N LYS A 46 5.28 -10.71 20.87
CA LYS A 46 3.82 -10.73 21.04
C LYS A 46 3.18 -11.50 19.90
N THR A 47 2.51 -12.61 20.20
CA THR A 47 1.99 -13.55 19.19
C THR A 47 0.61 -13.19 18.66
N ASN A 48 -0.16 -12.38 19.39
CA ASN A 48 -1.50 -11.98 18.99
C ASN A 48 -1.93 -10.68 19.68
N GLY A 49 -3.01 -10.10 19.17
CA GLY A 49 -3.68 -8.98 19.79
C GLY A 49 -4.94 -8.57 19.05
N ILE A 50 -5.56 -7.52 19.56
CA ILE A 50 -6.75 -6.91 18.99
C ILE A 50 -6.57 -5.38 18.95
N THR A 51 -7.23 -4.75 18.00
CA THR A 51 -7.42 -3.29 17.98
C THR A 51 -8.59 -2.90 18.86
N GLU A 52 -8.72 -1.60 19.12
CA GLU A 52 -9.96 -1.00 19.57
C GLU A 52 -11.10 -1.22 18.56
N ARG A 53 -12.33 -1.11 19.08
CA ARG A 53 -13.55 -1.14 18.30
C ARG A 53 -13.81 0.23 17.69
N ALA A 54 -14.15 0.25 16.41
CA ALA A 54 -14.41 1.48 15.68
C ALA A 54 -15.72 1.38 14.89
N LEU A 55 -16.41 2.51 14.77
CA LEU A 55 -17.61 2.66 13.95
C LEU A 55 -17.25 2.88 12.49
N ILE A 56 -18.14 2.48 11.59
CA ILE A 56 -18.07 2.84 10.18
C ILE A 56 -18.40 4.33 10.00
N LYS A 57 -17.59 5.01 9.18
CA LYS A 57 -17.79 6.40 8.75
C LYS A 57 -17.45 6.49 7.27
N TYR A 58 -18.36 7.00 6.45
CA TYR A 58 -18.14 7.18 5.01
C TYR A 58 -17.65 5.89 4.29
N HIS A 59 -18.30 4.75 4.55
CA HIS A 59 -17.92 3.43 4.01
C HIS A 59 -16.53 2.91 4.39
N SER A 60 -15.88 3.55 5.36
CA SER A 60 -14.57 3.18 5.86
C SER A 60 -14.55 3.08 7.38
N ILE A 61 -13.57 2.36 7.90
CA ILE A 61 -13.27 2.29 9.32
C ILE A 61 -11.78 2.61 9.50
N VAL A 62 -11.48 3.52 10.40
CA VAL A 62 -10.11 4.00 10.64
C VAL A 62 -9.72 3.65 12.08
N TRP A 63 -8.62 2.93 12.24
CA TRP A 63 -8.03 2.59 13.55
C TRP A 63 -6.75 3.38 13.82
N ARG A 64 -5.85 3.46 12.82
CA ARG A 64 -4.47 3.97 13.02
C ARG A 64 -3.73 3.26 14.15
N TYR A 65 -4.00 1.95 14.29
CA TYR A 65 -3.40 1.12 15.32
C TYR A 65 -1.95 0.81 14.98
N LYS A 66 -1.02 1.15 15.88
CA LYS A 66 0.40 0.85 15.77
C LYS A 66 0.74 -0.45 16.49
N LEU A 67 1.20 -1.44 15.73
CA LEU A 67 1.79 -2.66 16.22
C LEU A 67 3.32 -2.50 16.19
N HIS A 68 3.95 -2.50 17.36
CA HIS A 68 5.40 -2.61 17.49
C HIS A 68 5.75 -3.98 18.08
N ASN A 69 6.70 -4.68 17.46
CA ASN A 69 7.09 -6.03 17.87
C ASN A 69 8.54 -6.33 17.47
N SER A 70 9.06 -7.44 17.95
CA SER A 70 10.32 -8.00 17.47
C SER A 70 10.08 -9.44 17.01
N VAL A 71 10.56 -9.76 15.82
CA VAL A 71 10.36 -11.07 15.17
C VAL A 71 11.70 -11.73 14.87
N GLN A 72 11.76 -13.04 15.14
CA GLN A 72 12.92 -13.86 14.79
C GLN A 72 12.60 -14.70 13.55
N ILE A 73 13.35 -14.52 12.47
CA ILE A 73 13.15 -15.27 11.23
C ILE A 73 14.34 -16.19 10.99
N VAL A 74 14.06 -17.42 10.56
CA VAL A 74 15.08 -18.43 10.28
C VAL A 74 15.53 -18.33 8.83
N ILE A 75 16.83 -18.48 8.59
CA ILE A 75 17.41 -18.62 7.25
C ILE A 75 17.27 -20.08 6.82
N GLY A 76 16.61 -20.28 5.68
CA GLY A 76 16.44 -21.55 5.00
C GLY A 76 17.78 -22.16 4.56
N LYS A 77 17.75 -23.43 4.15
CA LYS A 77 18.97 -24.11 3.68
C LYS A 77 19.54 -23.48 2.39
N ASP A 78 18.70 -22.81 1.62
CA ASP A 78 19.00 -22.05 0.40
C ASP A 78 19.54 -20.64 0.66
N GLY A 79 19.65 -20.25 1.94
CA GLY A 79 20.03 -18.90 2.34
C GLY A 79 18.90 -17.88 2.30
N VAL A 80 17.66 -18.30 1.98
CA VAL A 80 16.49 -17.41 1.90
C VAL A 80 15.76 -17.38 3.25
N LEU A 81 15.25 -16.22 3.65
CA LEU A 81 14.42 -16.10 4.85
C LEU A 81 13.14 -16.94 4.72
N VAL A 82 12.92 -17.83 5.69
CA VAL A 82 11.69 -18.63 5.78
C VAL A 82 10.48 -17.70 5.98
N PRO A 83 9.31 -18.01 5.40
CA PRO A 83 8.11 -17.19 5.58
C PRO A 83 7.75 -16.93 7.05
N CYS A 84 7.47 -15.67 7.38
CA CYS A 84 7.01 -15.23 8.69
C CYS A 84 5.58 -14.67 8.56
N GLU A 85 4.59 -15.49 8.92
CA GLU A 85 3.20 -15.14 8.64
C GLU A 85 2.58 -14.19 9.67
N LEU A 86 1.93 -13.15 9.16
CA LEU A 86 0.98 -12.31 9.87
C LEU A 86 -0.44 -12.62 9.37
N SER A 87 -1.30 -13.07 10.26
CA SER A 87 -2.72 -13.29 10.01
C SER A 87 -3.54 -12.16 10.64
N ILE A 88 -4.25 -11.41 9.82
CA ILE A 88 -5.21 -10.38 10.22
C ILE A 88 -6.62 -10.88 9.93
N LYS A 89 -7.53 -10.73 10.89
CA LYS A 89 -8.97 -11.03 10.74
C LYS A 89 -9.78 -9.82 11.12
N VAL A 90 -10.63 -9.36 10.21
CA VAL A 90 -11.58 -8.27 10.46
C VAL A 90 -12.87 -8.86 11.00
N LYS A 91 -13.34 -8.31 12.11
CA LYS A 91 -14.55 -8.74 12.82
C LYS A 91 -15.52 -7.57 12.92
N GLN A 92 -16.80 -7.89 12.84
CA GLN A 92 -17.90 -6.98 13.13
C GLN A 92 -18.67 -7.51 14.33
N GLU A 93 -18.97 -6.63 15.25
CA GLU A 93 -19.73 -6.89 16.46
C GLU A 93 -21.09 -6.18 16.38
N LEU A 94 -22.14 -6.95 16.58
CA LEU A 94 -23.53 -6.53 16.58
C LEU A 94 -24.15 -6.79 17.96
N ASN A 95 -25.26 -6.12 18.25
CA ASN A 95 -26.08 -6.38 19.44
C ASN A 95 -25.28 -6.38 20.76
N GLY A 96 -24.30 -5.48 20.89
CA GLY A 96 -23.45 -5.34 22.08
C GLY A 96 -22.56 -6.55 22.36
N GLY A 97 -22.09 -7.26 21.35
CA GLY A 97 -21.17 -8.39 21.51
C GLY A 97 -21.79 -9.77 21.34
N LYS A 98 -23.13 -9.86 21.31
CA LYS A 98 -23.84 -11.13 21.21
C LYS A 98 -23.66 -11.81 19.86
N GLU A 99 -23.43 -11.03 18.81
CA GLU A 99 -23.22 -11.54 17.46
C GLU A 99 -21.91 -10.98 16.90
N VAL A 100 -21.05 -11.87 16.39
CA VAL A 100 -19.75 -11.50 15.82
C VAL A 100 -19.59 -12.11 14.44
N ASN A 101 -19.62 -11.25 13.42
CA ASN A 101 -19.46 -11.62 12.03
C ASN A 101 -17.99 -11.57 11.57
N ASN A 102 -17.61 -12.49 10.68
CA ASN A 102 -16.33 -12.49 9.99
C ASN A 102 -16.46 -11.65 8.72
N ILE A 103 -15.74 -10.53 8.66
CA ILE A 103 -15.76 -9.66 7.48
C ILE A 103 -14.77 -10.17 6.43
N GLY A 104 -13.60 -10.59 6.87
CA GLY A 104 -12.58 -11.17 6.00
C GLY A 104 -11.27 -11.39 6.72
N LYS A 105 -10.31 -11.97 6.01
CA LYS A 105 -8.96 -12.27 6.51
C LYS A 105 -7.89 -11.79 5.53
N LEU A 106 -6.72 -11.49 6.06
CA LEU A 106 -5.52 -11.20 5.30
C LEU A 106 -4.36 -12.00 5.88
N LEU A 107 -3.62 -12.71 5.02
CA LEU A 107 -2.43 -13.46 5.40
C LEU A 107 -1.25 -12.90 4.64
N LEU A 108 -0.26 -12.36 5.35
CA LEU A 108 0.94 -11.76 4.77
C LEU A 108 2.17 -12.51 5.22
N ASN A 109 3.12 -12.67 4.30
CA ASN A 109 4.47 -13.09 4.64
C ASN A 109 5.33 -11.85 4.90
N LEU A 110 5.69 -11.61 6.16
CA LEU A 110 6.52 -10.49 6.56
C LEU A 110 7.96 -10.60 6.07
N SER A 111 8.48 -11.80 5.80
CA SER A 111 9.86 -11.92 5.32
C SER A 111 10.08 -11.24 3.96
N GLU A 112 9.01 -11.04 3.16
CA GLU A 112 9.06 -10.31 1.88
C GLU A 112 9.24 -8.78 2.05
N TYR A 113 9.08 -8.25 3.26
CA TYR A 113 9.18 -6.81 3.55
C TYR A 113 10.54 -6.40 4.12
N VAL A 114 11.43 -7.37 4.35
CA VAL A 114 12.78 -7.11 4.88
C VAL A 114 13.62 -6.35 3.85
N GLY A 115 14.33 -5.32 4.31
CA GLY A 115 15.22 -4.51 3.46
C GLY A 115 14.48 -3.51 2.57
N LEU A 116 13.15 -3.46 2.64
CA LEU A 116 12.38 -2.38 2.04
C LEU A 116 12.32 -1.21 3.02
N ASN A 117 12.28 0.01 2.46
CA ASN A 117 11.82 1.16 3.23
C ASN A 117 10.37 0.92 3.68
N SER A 118 9.92 1.71 4.66
CA SER A 118 8.53 1.71 5.12
C SER A 118 7.55 1.68 3.93
N MET A 119 6.79 0.60 3.82
CA MET A 119 5.99 0.27 2.64
C MET A 119 4.50 0.32 2.98
N THR A 120 3.77 1.24 2.34
CA THR A 120 2.32 1.36 2.47
C THR A 120 1.59 0.68 1.31
N ARG A 121 0.64 -0.21 1.61
CA ARG A 121 -0.13 -0.96 0.60
C ARG A 121 -1.58 -1.15 1.01
N ARG A 122 -2.44 -1.32 0.01
CA ARG A 122 -3.84 -1.76 0.17
C ARG A 122 -3.97 -3.22 -0.26
N TYR A 123 -4.53 -4.03 0.64
CA TYR A 123 -4.71 -5.47 0.44
C TYR A 123 -6.20 -5.80 0.36
N LEU A 124 -6.59 -6.57 -0.64
CA LEU A 124 -7.95 -7.12 -0.71
C LEU A 124 -8.14 -8.20 0.35
N LEU A 125 -9.20 -8.07 1.16
CA LEU A 125 -9.55 -9.12 2.11
C LEU A 125 -9.96 -10.40 1.39
N GLN A 126 -9.44 -11.52 1.88
CA GLN A 126 -9.82 -12.87 1.49
C GLN A 126 -10.96 -13.37 2.38
N ASP A 127 -11.65 -14.43 1.95
CA ASP A 127 -12.84 -14.98 2.62
C ASP A 127 -13.87 -13.89 3.00
N SER A 128 -14.03 -12.92 2.12
CA SER A 128 -14.89 -11.75 2.32
C SER A 128 -16.03 -11.78 1.32
N LYS A 129 -17.24 -11.48 1.78
CA LYS A 129 -18.42 -11.30 0.90
C LYS A 129 -18.36 -9.99 0.12
N ILE A 130 -17.41 -9.11 0.47
CA ILE A 130 -17.28 -7.75 -0.02
C ILE A 130 -15.84 -7.48 -0.45
N ASN A 131 -15.63 -6.62 -1.44
CA ASN A 131 -14.31 -6.22 -1.93
C ASN A 131 -13.65 -5.17 -1.03
N SER A 132 -13.69 -5.39 0.28
CA SER A 132 -13.06 -4.49 1.24
C SER A 132 -11.54 -4.58 1.16
N THR A 133 -10.89 -3.43 1.23
CA THR A 133 -9.44 -3.32 1.18
C THR A 133 -8.89 -2.77 2.48
N LEU A 134 -7.88 -3.43 3.03
CA LEU A 134 -7.18 -2.99 4.24
C LEU A 134 -5.89 -2.27 3.87
N LYS A 135 -5.73 -1.03 4.32
CA LYS A 135 -4.50 -0.24 4.17
C LYS A 135 -3.57 -0.51 5.34
N LEU A 136 -2.37 -0.99 5.06
CA LEU A 136 -1.31 -1.21 6.04
C LEU A 136 -0.03 -0.50 5.61
N THR A 137 0.74 -0.02 6.60
CA THR A 137 2.13 0.37 6.41
C THR A 137 3.01 -0.59 7.22
N ILE A 138 4.03 -1.18 6.59
CA ILE A 138 4.92 -2.18 7.21
C ILE A 138 6.36 -1.70 7.08
N ASN A 139 7.09 -1.75 8.19
CA ASN A 139 8.52 -1.46 8.27
C ASN A 139 9.23 -2.59 9.03
N MET A 140 10.36 -3.06 8.50
CA MET A 140 11.17 -4.11 9.09
C MET A 140 12.65 -3.73 9.12
N LYS A 141 13.22 -3.64 10.32
CA LYS A 141 14.62 -3.26 10.52
C LYS A 141 15.37 -4.43 11.16
N GLN A 142 16.46 -4.85 10.53
CA GLN A 142 17.33 -5.88 11.12
C GLN A 142 18.03 -5.33 12.37
N THR A 143 17.99 -6.11 13.45
CA THR A 143 18.64 -5.79 14.73
C THR A 143 19.72 -6.79 15.12
N SER A 144 19.79 -7.95 14.47
CA SER A 144 20.90 -8.89 14.64
C SER A 144 22.15 -8.43 13.89
N GLU A 145 23.31 -8.67 14.50
CA GLU A 145 24.63 -8.48 13.91
C GLU A 145 24.76 -9.17 12.54
N ASN A 146 25.73 -8.71 11.73
CA ASN A 146 25.97 -8.91 10.29
C ASN A 146 25.78 -10.34 9.73
N ILE A 147 24.56 -10.90 9.81
CA ILE A 147 24.17 -12.18 9.23
C ILE A 147 23.64 -11.90 7.82
N ALA A 148 24.32 -12.45 6.81
CA ALA A 148 23.88 -12.38 5.43
C ALA A 148 22.69 -13.33 5.17
N PHE A 149 21.69 -12.86 4.43
CA PHE A 149 20.53 -13.66 4.00
C PHE A 149 19.97 -13.12 2.68
N LYS A 150 19.15 -13.94 2.02
CA LYS A 150 18.34 -13.55 0.86
C LYS A 150 16.89 -13.33 1.29
N VAL A 151 16.25 -12.33 0.68
CA VAL A 151 14.85 -11.98 0.94
C VAL A 151 13.97 -12.62 -0.14
N PRO A 152 12.85 -13.28 0.22
CA PRO A 152 11.92 -13.81 -0.79
C PRO A 152 11.28 -12.67 -1.59
N PRO A 153 10.98 -12.90 -2.88
CA PRO A 153 10.40 -11.86 -3.73
C PRO A 153 9.00 -11.47 -3.24
N LEU A 154 8.75 -10.18 -3.22
CA LEU A 154 7.49 -9.62 -2.78
C LEU A 154 6.37 -9.91 -3.79
N LYS A 155 5.34 -10.64 -3.35
CA LYS A 155 4.23 -11.03 -4.23
C LYS A 155 3.40 -9.80 -4.63
N LYS A 156 3.17 -9.65 -5.94
CA LYS A 156 2.37 -8.55 -6.53
C LYS A 156 0.86 -8.84 -6.53
N THR A 157 0.45 -10.09 -6.31
CA THR A 157 -0.89 -10.63 -6.65
C THR A 157 -2.04 -10.21 -5.74
N GLN A 158 -1.82 -9.47 -4.65
CA GLN A 158 -2.90 -9.03 -3.74
C GLN A 158 -3.18 -7.51 -3.78
N MET A 159 -2.56 -6.78 -4.70
CA MET A 159 -2.76 -5.34 -4.82
C MET A 159 -3.86 -5.02 -5.83
N PHE A 160 -4.91 -4.32 -5.41
CA PHE A 160 -5.87 -3.71 -6.32
C PHE A 160 -5.14 -2.65 -7.16
N GLY A 161 -5.23 -2.78 -8.49
CA GLY A 161 -4.52 -1.97 -9.48
C GLY A 161 -4.99 -0.52 -9.54
N GLY A 162 -4.48 0.32 -8.64
CA GLY A 162 -4.74 1.76 -8.68
C GLY A 162 -3.58 2.67 -8.30
N ILE A 163 -2.48 2.17 -7.69
CA ILE A 163 -1.36 3.04 -7.29
C ILE A 163 -0.02 2.27 -7.43
N ALA A 164 0.29 1.87 -8.65
CA ALA A 164 1.67 1.56 -9.07
C ALA A 164 2.42 2.85 -9.51
N GLY A 165 2.09 4.00 -8.92
CA GLY A 165 2.61 5.32 -9.32
C GLY A 165 3.36 6.09 -8.23
N ILE A 166 3.72 5.44 -7.11
CA ILE A 166 4.50 6.09 -6.05
C ILE A 166 5.61 5.13 -5.60
N ILE A 167 6.50 4.79 -6.52
CA ILE A 167 7.86 4.37 -6.18
C ILE A 167 8.78 5.38 -6.84
N SER A 168 9.30 6.26 -5.99
CA SER A 168 10.65 6.83 -6.03
C SER A 168 11.25 7.20 -7.39
N GLU A 169 11.07 8.45 -7.80
CA GLU A 169 12.09 9.17 -8.58
C GLU A 169 12.07 10.65 -8.21
N ARG A 170 12.79 10.99 -7.15
CA ARG A 170 13.38 12.33 -6.99
C ARG A 170 14.89 12.13 -7.03
N THR A 171 15.42 11.94 -8.24
CA THR A 171 16.81 12.25 -8.56
C THR A 171 16.82 12.78 -9.99
N GLU A 172 17.00 14.11 -10.05
CA GLU A 172 17.72 14.87 -11.07
C GLU A 172 17.14 15.03 -12.49
N ARG A 173 17.35 16.27 -12.96
CA ARG A 173 16.84 16.90 -14.17
C ARG A 173 17.76 16.53 -15.35
N GLN A 174 17.20 16.43 -16.56
CA GLN A 174 17.78 17.10 -17.73
C GLN A 174 16.77 17.12 -18.89
N ASP A 175 16.71 18.28 -19.51
CA ASP A 175 15.91 18.65 -20.67
C ASP A 175 16.30 17.82 -21.91
N ASP A 176 15.33 17.50 -22.78
CA ASP A 176 15.39 17.86 -24.21
C ASP A 176 14.21 17.31 -25.03
N GLU A 177 13.61 18.25 -25.74
CA GLU A 177 12.59 18.13 -26.78
C GLU A 177 13.13 17.38 -28.02
N ARG A 178 12.46 16.33 -28.51
CA ARG A 178 12.18 16.13 -29.97
C ARG A 178 11.49 14.81 -30.35
N SER A 179 10.40 15.03 -31.08
CA SER A 179 9.94 14.31 -32.29
C SER A 179 9.32 12.91 -32.22
N ILE A 180 8.04 12.93 -32.55
CA ILE A 180 7.14 11.91 -33.14
C ILE A 180 7.79 11.20 -34.35
N LYS A 181 7.60 9.87 -34.46
CA LYS A 181 7.05 9.14 -35.63
C LYS A 181 7.36 7.63 -35.56
N PHE A 182 6.33 6.78 -35.60
CA PHE A 182 6.29 5.52 -36.39
C PHE A 182 4.82 5.03 -36.42
N ARG A 183 4.08 5.42 -37.48
CA ARG A 183 3.67 4.59 -38.65
C ARG A 183 2.41 3.73 -38.42
N GLN A 184 1.30 4.18 -38.96
CA GLN A 184 0.40 3.31 -39.73
C GLN A 184 0.13 3.98 -41.08
N ASN A 185 0.29 3.20 -42.13
CA ASN A 185 0.21 3.62 -43.53
C ASN A 185 -0.92 2.84 -44.20
N PHE A 186 -1.50 3.47 -45.23
CA PHE A 186 -2.36 2.96 -46.29
C PHE A 186 -3.88 3.09 -46.16
N GLY A 187 -4.43 3.94 -47.05
CA GLY A 187 -5.82 3.94 -47.48
C GLY A 187 -6.27 5.29 -48.05
N ILE A 188 -5.72 5.70 -49.21
CA ILE A 188 -6.26 6.80 -50.02
C ILE A 188 -7.48 6.30 -50.80
N HIS A 189 -8.60 7.02 -50.71
CA HIS A 189 -9.59 7.13 -51.79
C HIS A 189 -10.28 8.51 -51.73
N TYR A 190 -10.07 9.32 -52.77
CA TYR A 190 -10.92 10.44 -53.21
C TYR A 190 -12.16 9.84 -53.93
N MET A 191 -13.34 10.44 -54.13
CA MET A 191 -13.86 11.83 -54.12
C MET A 191 -15.40 11.73 -54.21
N ALA A 192 -16.18 12.62 -53.58
CA ALA A 192 -17.43 13.19 -54.13
C ALA A 192 -17.97 14.31 -53.23
N ARG A 193 -18.60 15.31 -53.85
CA ARG A 193 -18.83 16.69 -53.42
C ARG A 193 -20.33 17.00 -53.44
N SER A 194 -20.84 17.77 -52.46
CA SER A 194 -21.94 18.79 -52.54
C SER A 194 -22.58 19.01 -51.15
N ARG A 195 -22.34 20.13 -50.45
CA ARG A 195 -23.19 21.36 -50.30
C ARG A 195 -24.58 21.05 -49.69
N SER A 196 -25.01 21.59 -48.53
CA SER A 196 -25.13 22.99 -48.06
C SER A 196 -25.20 23.02 -46.51
N ALA A 197 -24.50 23.86 -45.73
CA ALA A 197 -24.67 25.29 -45.43
C ALA A 197 -26.04 25.71 -44.85
N THR A 198 -26.11 26.05 -43.56
CA THR A 198 -26.59 27.36 -43.02
C THR A 198 -26.17 27.50 -41.55
N SER A 199 -25.72 28.69 -41.17
CA SER A 199 -25.13 29.13 -39.90
C SER A 199 -26.05 30.06 -39.12
N LEU A 200 -25.84 30.24 -37.80
CA LEU A 200 -25.94 31.50 -37.01
C LEU A 200 -25.16 31.22 -35.69
N VAL A 201 -24.04 31.83 -35.28
CA VAL A 201 -23.52 33.21 -35.17
C VAL A 201 -24.28 34.13 -34.20
N SER A 202 -23.68 34.35 -33.02
CA SER A 202 -23.57 35.62 -32.27
C SER A 202 -22.63 35.38 -31.07
N ILE A 203 -21.35 35.81 -31.03
CA ILE A 203 -20.72 37.14 -30.92
C ILE A 203 -20.78 37.77 -29.50
N PHE A 204 -19.58 37.77 -28.90
CA PHE A 204 -18.85 38.76 -28.10
C PHE A 204 -19.52 39.56 -26.96
N THR A 205 -18.83 39.58 -25.81
CA THR A 205 -18.24 40.82 -25.27
C THR A 205 -17.04 40.51 -24.35
N SER A 206 -16.14 41.49 -24.27
CA SER A 206 -14.73 41.43 -23.83
C SER A 206 -14.50 42.19 -22.51
N ILE A 207 -13.23 42.23 -22.07
CA ILE A 207 -12.53 43.20 -21.20
C ILE A 207 -12.43 42.77 -19.72
N SER A 208 -11.31 42.85 -18.97
CA SER A 208 -9.86 43.07 -19.20
C SER A 208 -9.16 43.08 -17.83
N ASN A 209 -7.93 42.56 -17.77
CA ASN A 209 -6.77 42.93 -16.94
C ASN A 209 -6.89 43.27 -15.44
N LYS A 210 -6.04 42.62 -14.63
CA LYS A 210 -4.95 43.30 -13.92
C LYS A 210 -3.85 42.35 -13.43
N THR A 211 -2.65 42.62 -13.93
CA THR A 211 -1.32 42.13 -13.54
C THR A 211 -0.88 42.80 -12.23
N TYR A 212 -0.19 42.06 -11.35
CA TYR A 212 0.77 42.65 -10.40
C TYR A 212 2.04 41.80 -10.35
N HIS A 213 3.13 42.41 -10.80
CA HIS A 213 4.54 42.06 -10.60
C HIS A 213 5.01 42.64 -9.25
N PHE A 214 5.84 41.91 -8.50
CA PHE A 214 6.90 42.39 -7.61
C PHE A 214 7.91 41.23 -7.49
N ILE A 215 9.03 41.24 -8.22
CA ILE A 215 10.36 41.84 -7.92
C ILE A 215 11.00 41.36 -6.60
N VAL A 216 12.16 40.74 -6.80
CA VAL A 216 13.17 40.24 -5.86
C VAL A 216 13.92 41.40 -5.21
N SER A 217 14.18 41.32 -3.90
CA SER A 217 15.33 42.03 -3.28
C SER A 217 15.95 41.17 -2.17
N CYS A 218 17.24 40.87 -2.36
CA CYS A 218 18.22 40.45 -1.36
C CYS A 218 18.74 41.68 -0.60
N GLU A 219 18.94 41.56 0.71
CA GLU A 219 19.81 42.37 1.61
C GLU A 219 19.76 41.63 2.97
N PHE A 220 20.78 40.93 3.52
CA PHE A 220 22.14 41.24 3.99
C PHE A 220 22.23 42.16 5.25
N PHE A 221 22.25 41.51 6.44
CA PHE A 221 22.95 41.82 7.73
C PHE A 221 22.83 43.21 8.40
N PRO A 222 23.36 43.47 9.64
CA PRO A 222 23.76 42.61 10.77
C PRO A 222 23.23 43.07 12.15
N SER A 223 23.37 42.24 13.20
CA SER A 223 24.19 42.51 14.41
C SER A 223 24.31 41.26 15.28
#